data_AF-A0A957X3K2-F1
#
_entry.id   AF-A0A957X3K2-F1
#
_cell.length_a   1.000
_cell.length_b   1.000
_cell.length_c   1.000
_cell.angle_alpha   90.00
_cell.angle_beta   90.00
_cell.angle_gamma   90.00
#
_symmetry.space_group_name_H-M   'P 1'
#
loop_
_entity.id
_entity.type
_entity.pdbx_description
1 polymer ?
#
loop_
_entity_poly.entity_id
_entity_poly.type
_entity_poly.pdbx_seq_one_letter_code
_entity_poly.pdbx_strand_id
1 'polypeptide(L)' 'MLPTGWLLLTAAILRRVTTMAVLPPPTFGALLKQLRKRAGMTQRDLAAALGYSDSLISSLEKGQR' A
#
# COMPACT_ATOMS: atom_id res chain seq x y z
N MET A 1 -23.58 -19.65 50.99
CA MET A 1 -24.22 -19.43 49.69
C MET A 1 -23.61 -18.17 49.08
N LEU A 2 -22.73 -18.32 48.08
CA LEU A 2 -22.06 -17.19 47.40
C LEU A 2 -22.80 -16.89 46.07
N PRO A 3 -22.99 -15.62 45.69
CA PRO A 3 -23.80 -15.25 44.52
C PRO A 3 -22.99 -15.41 43.23
N THR A 4 -23.43 -16.32 42.37
CA THR A 4 -22.87 -16.67 41.04
C THR A 4 -23.01 -15.58 39.97
N GLY A 5 -23.46 -14.37 40.34
CA GLY A 5 -23.76 -13.29 39.39
C GLY A 5 -22.55 -12.49 38.87
N TRP A 6 -21.40 -12.55 39.55
CA TRP A 6 -20.23 -11.73 39.19
C TRP A 6 -19.45 -12.25 37.97
N LEU A 7 -19.66 -13.51 37.57
CA LEU A 7 -18.91 -14.17 36.49
C LEU A 7 -19.44 -13.87 35.07
N LEU A 8 -20.61 -13.23 34.93
CA LEU A 8 -21.20 -12.95 33.62
C LEU A 8 -20.93 -11.52 33.11
N LEU A 9 -20.48 -10.60 33.97
CA LEU A 9 -20.22 -9.19 33.59
C LEU A 9 -18.84 -8.95 32.99
N THR A 10 -17.88 -9.88 33.13
CA THR A 10 -16.52 -9.72 32.57
C THR A 10 -16.37 -10.29 31.15
N ALA A 11 -17.28 -11.14 30.68
CA ALA A 11 -17.13 -11.85 29.40
C ALA A 11 -17.45 -11.00 28.15
N ALA A 12 -18.11 -9.85 28.29
CA ALA A 12 -18.61 -9.08 27.14
C ALA A 12 -17.68 -7.94 26.65
N ILE A 13 -16.49 -7.75 27.26
CA ILE A 13 -15.65 -6.56 27.02
C ILE A 13 -14.47 -6.81 26.07
N LEU A 14 -14.25 -8.04 25.58
CA LEU A 14 -13.11 -8.35 24.70
C LEU A 14 -13.54 -8.91 23.34
N ARG A 15 -14.06 -8.08 22.41
CA ARG A 15 -13.92 -8.41 20.97
C ARG A 15 -14.27 -7.29 19.98
N ARG A 16 -13.62 -6.14 20.07
CA ARG A 16 -13.40 -5.31 18.88
C ARG A 16 -11.97 -4.77 18.88
N VAL A 17 -11.02 -5.65 18.60
CA VAL A 17 -9.77 -5.20 17.97
C VAL A 17 -10.15 -4.87 16.53
N THR A 18 -10.45 -3.61 16.28
CA THR A 18 -10.66 -3.09 14.94
C THR A 18 -9.35 -3.22 14.20
N THR A 19 -9.24 -4.16 13.25
CA THR A 19 -8.08 -4.25 12.36
C THR A 19 -7.89 -2.89 11.70
N MET A 20 -6.84 -2.15 12.08
CA MET A 20 -6.40 -1.00 11.33
C MET A 20 -6.02 -1.50 9.94
N ALA A 21 -6.65 -0.95 8.89
CA ALA A 21 -6.29 -1.28 7.52
C ALA A 21 -4.86 -0.79 7.27
N VAL A 22 -3.90 -1.70 7.30
CA VAL A 22 -2.54 -1.44 6.83
C VAL A 22 -2.61 -1.36 5.30
N LEU A 23 -2.28 -0.19 4.74
CA LEU A 23 -2.15 -0.08 3.29
C LEU A 23 -1.01 -0.99 2.84
N PRO A 24 -1.19 -1.76 1.74
CA PRO A 24 -0.10 -2.54 1.19
C PRO A 24 1.06 -1.61 0.83
N PRO A 25 2.32 -2.10 0.93
CA PRO A 25 3.47 -1.32 0.52
C PRO A 25 3.33 -0.92 -0.96
N PRO A 26 3.86 0.25 -1.35
CA PRO A 26 3.81 0.69 -2.73
C PRO A 26 4.56 -0.29 -3.63
N THR A 27 3.99 -0.58 -4.80
CA THR A 27 4.65 -1.42 -5.80
C THR A 27 5.84 -0.69 -6.42
N PHE A 28 6.76 -1.44 -7.03
CA PHE A 28 7.88 -0.85 -7.79
C PHE A 28 7.39 0.17 -8.83
N GLY A 29 6.38 -0.18 -9.61
CA GLY A 29 5.80 0.73 -10.62
C GLY A 29 5.24 2.03 -10.02
N ALA A 30 4.61 1.95 -8.84
CA ALA A 30 4.13 3.11 -8.12
C ALA A 30 5.28 4.01 -7.63
N LEU A 31 6.35 3.41 -7.08
CA LEU A 31 7.54 4.13 -6.63
C LEU A 31 8.27 4.79 -7.81
N LEU A 32 8.46 4.07 -8.92
CA LEU A 32 9.08 4.59 -10.14
C LEU A 32 8.34 5.83 -10.65
N LYS A 33 7.01 5.76 -10.74
CA LYS A 33 6.15 6.87 -11.15
C LYS A 33 6.27 8.08 -10.21
N GLN A 34 6.31 7.85 -8.90
CA GLN A 34 6.47 8.90 -7.92
C GLN A 34 7.83 9.62 -8.06
N LEU A 35 8.92 8.86 -8.16
CA LEU A 35 10.27 9.43 -8.30
C LEU A 35 10.43 10.20 -9.60
N ARG A 36 9.93 9.65 -10.72
CA ARG A 36 9.93 10.34 -12.03
C ARG A 36 9.20 11.68 -11.96
N LYS A 37 8.01 11.71 -11.35
CA LYS A 37 7.24 12.95 -11.18
C LYS A 37 7.95 13.95 -10.27
N ARG A 38 8.57 13.50 -9.17
CA ARG A 38 9.38 14.35 -8.28
C ARG A 38 10.57 14.97 -9.01
N ALA A 39 11.13 14.26 -9.98
CA ALA A 39 12.18 14.76 -10.86
C ALA A 39 11.65 15.68 -12.00
N GLY A 40 10.34 15.95 -12.08
CA GLY A 40 9.75 16.79 -13.13
C GLY A 40 9.73 16.15 -14.52
N MET A 41 9.93 14.83 -14.61
CA MET A 41 10.06 14.12 -15.88
C MET A 41 8.72 13.56 -16.38
N THR A 42 8.49 13.62 -17.69
CA THR A 42 7.48 12.79 -18.37
C THR A 42 7.99 11.35 -18.53
N GLN A 43 7.13 10.39 -18.91
CA GLN A 43 7.57 9.03 -19.23
C GLN A 43 8.58 9.01 -20.38
N ARG A 44 8.40 9.91 -21.36
CA ARG A 44 9.31 10.06 -22.50
C ARG A 44 10.69 10.58 -22.08
N ASP A 45 10.74 11.51 -21.13
CA ASP A 45 12.02 12.04 -20.62
C ASP A 45 12.81 10.97 -19.88
N LEU A 46 12.16 10.20 -19.01
CA LEU A 46 12.80 9.07 -18.33
C LEU A 46 13.26 7.99 -19.31
N ALA A 47 12.42 7.67 -20.30
CA ALA A 47 12.75 6.70 -21.34
C ALA A 47 14.01 7.15 -22.12
N ALA A 48 14.05 8.41 -22.55
CA ALA A 48 15.19 8.98 -23.25
C ALA A 48 16.47 8.98 -22.39
N ALA A 49 16.36 9.34 -21.11
CA ALA A 49 17.50 9.37 -20.19
C ALA A 49 18.13 7.98 -19.96
N LEU A 50 17.34 6.91 -20.06
CA LEU A 50 17.78 5.54 -19.83
C LEU A 50 18.03 4.74 -21.12
N GLY A 51 17.77 5.31 -22.29
CA GLY A 51 17.89 4.59 -23.57
C GLY A 51 16.81 3.54 -23.80
N TYR A 52 15.62 3.74 -23.25
CA TYR A 52 14.48 2.83 -23.38
C TYR A 52 13.30 3.44 -24.14
N SER A 53 12.30 2.60 -24.47
CA SER A 53 11.03 3.08 -25.01
C SER A 53 10.11 3.62 -23.92
N ASP A 54 9.27 4.58 -24.29
CA ASP A 54 8.16 5.08 -23.48
C ASP A 54 7.18 3.95 -23.08
N SER A 55 6.94 3.00 -23.99
CA SER A 55 6.12 1.81 -23.74
C SER A 55 6.69 0.91 -22.65
N LEU A 56 8.02 0.79 -22.53
CA LEU A 56 8.66 0.04 -21.46
C LEU A 56 8.43 0.73 -20.11
N ILE A 57 8.65 2.05 -20.03
CA ILE A 57 8.40 2.82 -18.81
C ILE A 57 6.94 2.72 -18.38
N SER A 58 6.00 2.81 -19.33
CA SER A 58 4.56 2.63 -19.06
C SER A 58 4.24 1.24 -18.52
N SER A 59 4.83 0.18 -19.09
CA SER A 59 4.66 -1.20 -18.63
C SER A 59 5.21 -1.42 -17.22
N LEU A 60 6.40 -0.88 -16.91
CA LEU A 60 7.01 -0.91 -15.58
C LEU A 60 6.15 -0.16 -14.55
N GLU A 61 5.65 1.03 -14.87
CA GLU A 61 4.77 1.80 -13.98
C GLU A 61 3.44 1.10 -13.70
N LYS A 62 2.98 0.23 -14.61
CA LYS A 62 1.78 -0.61 -14.45
C LYS A 62 2.05 -1.97 -13.81
N GLY A 63 3.31 -2.33 -13.57
CA GLY A 63 3.70 -3.64 -13.05
C GLY A 63 3.44 -4.80 -14.02
N GLN A 64 3.54 -4.54 -15.33
CA GLN A 64 3.25 -5.52 -16.39
C GLN A 64 4.51 -6.20 -16.94
N ARG A 65 5.67 -6.01 -16.31
CA ARG A 65 6.96 -6.55 -16.73
C ARG A 65 7.83 -6.92 -15.54
#